data_AF-A0A1A9HNU0-F1
#
_entry.id   AF-A0A1A9HNU0-F1
#
_cell.length_a   1.000
_cell.length_b   1.000
_cell.length_c   1.000
_cell.angle_alpha   90.00
_cell.angle_beta   90.00
_cell.angle_gamma   90.00
#
_symmetry.space_group_name_H-M   'P 1'
#
loop_
_entity.id
_entity.type
_entity.pdbx_description
1 polymer ?
#
loop_
_entity_poly.entity_id
_entity_poly.type
_entity_poly.pdbx_seq_one_letter_code
_entity_poly.pdbx_strand_id
1 'polypeptide(L)'
;MTKRWMAALVGAMLSPVAMATVTVTVEGSYTHQAQVVDCPLEAADCSAYTTYSDFSSPITLTHTFTFEYGLSPKAVEFTSSRSTTLDPLTGRERERLSFRQLYTSTSIPGLSTSFVPAAPTSVVNPIEADPDATAHVNNIAWRSRSVTRWSDTGEIANATEGFGLYSGAIWSNPDGSGFVNEMNLGLNLRFPALAASDYNRPESTSYFFEQLSSLGTCADCLSLTFRNAYWRADGTYGEAQVLGRARIISMVESASAVPEPSTYALMLAGVAVIGFAARRRKTV
;
A
#
# COMPACT_ATOMS: atom_id res chain seq x y z
N MET A 1 -19.47 56.41 29.22
CA MET A 1 -19.44 55.92 27.82
C MET A 1 -18.45 54.76 27.74
N THR A 2 -18.95 53.53 27.80
CA THR A 2 -18.18 52.28 27.85
C THR A 2 -17.98 51.72 26.44
N LYS A 3 -16.73 51.75 25.93
CA LYS A 3 -16.34 51.09 24.68
C LYS A 3 -16.20 49.58 24.94
N ARG A 4 -17.11 48.79 24.39
CA ARG A 4 -16.99 47.33 24.29
C ARG A 4 -16.21 47.00 23.02
N TRP A 5 -15.05 46.35 23.18
CA TRP A 5 -14.34 45.70 22.08
C TRP A 5 -14.91 44.29 21.90
N MET A 6 -15.48 44.01 20.73
CA MET A 6 -15.83 42.65 20.31
C MET A 6 -14.55 41.94 19.89
N ALA A 7 -14.15 40.91 20.63
CA ALA A 7 -13.20 39.93 20.17
C ALA A 7 -13.90 39.01 19.16
N ALA A 8 -13.55 39.12 17.88
CA ALA A 8 -13.94 38.17 16.87
C ALA A 8 -13.06 36.91 17.04
N LEU A 9 -13.66 35.85 17.58
CA LEU A 9 -13.16 34.49 17.49
C LEU A 9 -13.18 34.07 16.03
N VAL A 10 -12.04 34.16 15.35
CA VAL A 10 -11.83 33.49 14.07
C VAL A 10 -11.61 32.01 14.39
N GLY A 11 -12.65 31.22 14.17
CA GLY A 11 -12.55 29.76 14.21
C GLY A 11 -11.54 29.31 13.16
N ALA A 12 -10.51 28.59 13.59
CA ALA A 12 -9.66 27.82 12.71
C ALA A 12 -10.54 26.74 12.05
N MET A 13 -11.08 27.04 10.87
CA MET A 13 -11.64 26.02 10.00
C MET A 13 -10.47 25.15 9.56
N LEU A 14 -10.51 23.89 9.97
CA LEU A 14 -9.60 22.85 9.50
C LEU A 14 -9.69 22.78 7.98
N SER A 15 -8.68 23.31 7.28
CA SER A 15 -8.58 23.18 5.84
C SER A 15 -8.55 21.70 5.45
N PRO A 16 -9.20 21.31 4.33
CA PRO A 16 -9.05 19.98 3.79
C PRO A 16 -7.57 19.68 3.54
N VAL A 17 -7.09 18.56 4.08
CA VAL A 17 -5.70 18.10 3.88
C VAL A 17 -5.44 18.01 2.38
N ALA A 18 -4.52 18.83 1.87
CA ALA A 18 -4.08 18.79 0.50
C ALA A 18 -3.59 17.37 0.14
N MET A 19 -3.90 16.91 -1.07
CA MET A 19 -3.33 15.65 -1.55
C MET A 19 -1.81 15.79 -1.67
N ALA A 20 -1.10 14.78 -1.14
CA ALA A 20 0.35 14.70 -1.22
C ALA A 20 0.75 13.36 -1.83
N THR A 21 1.82 13.40 -2.63
CA THR A 21 2.42 12.22 -3.25
C THR A 21 3.66 11.84 -2.44
N VAL A 22 3.77 10.59 -2.06
CA VAL A 22 4.99 10.04 -1.43
C VAL A 22 5.67 9.10 -2.40
N THR A 23 6.98 9.28 -2.51
CA THR A 23 7.87 8.46 -3.29
C THR A 23 8.87 7.79 -2.35
N VAL A 24 8.84 6.47 -2.29
CA VAL A 24 9.73 5.65 -1.44
C VAL A 24 10.65 4.86 -2.35
N THR A 25 11.95 5.13 -2.28
CA THR A 25 12.95 4.38 -3.03
C THR A 25 13.60 3.36 -2.12
N VAL A 26 13.68 2.13 -2.61
CA VAL A 26 14.31 1.00 -1.93
C VAL A 26 15.44 0.44 -2.76
N GLU A 27 16.44 -0.11 -2.08
CA GLU A 27 17.39 -1.04 -2.67
C GLU A 27 17.27 -2.39 -1.97
N GLY A 28 17.53 -3.46 -2.69
CA GLY A 28 17.44 -4.79 -2.13
C GLY A 28 18.08 -5.85 -3.01
N SER A 29 17.95 -7.09 -2.58
CA SER A 29 18.37 -8.25 -3.37
C SER A 29 17.42 -9.42 -3.21
N TYR A 30 17.20 -10.16 -4.30
CA TYR A 30 16.52 -11.45 -4.27
C TYR A 30 17.54 -12.57 -4.10
N THR A 31 17.21 -13.54 -3.25
CA THR A 31 18.07 -14.69 -2.94
C THR A 31 17.39 -16.02 -3.23
N HIS A 32 16.06 -16.05 -3.19
CA HIS A 32 15.28 -17.26 -3.42
C HIS A 32 14.25 -17.04 -4.53
N GLN A 33 13.92 -18.12 -5.22
CA GLN A 33 12.77 -18.18 -6.12
C GLN A 33 11.92 -19.42 -5.84
N ALA A 34 10.62 -19.25 -5.98
CA ALA A 34 9.63 -20.30 -5.99
C ALA A 34 8.84 -20.20 -7.30
N GLN A 35 8.63 -21.33 -7.98
CA GLN A 35 7.89 -21.36 -9.22
C GLN A 35 6.85 -22.47 -9.19
N VAL A 36 5.61 -22.12 -9.50
CA VAL A 36 4.48 -23.02 -9.71
C VAL A 36 4.15 -23.03 -11.20
N VAL A 37 4.09 -24.21 -11.81
CA VAL A 37 3.76 -24.34 -13.24
C VAL A 37 2.55 -25.22 -13.41
N ASP A 38 1.53 -24.69 -14.09
CA ASP A 38 0.32 -25.39 -14.53
C ASP A 38 -0.37 -26.20 -13.41
N CYS A 39 -0.46 -25.61 -12.20
CA CYS A 39 -1.23 -26.17 -11.10
C CYS A 39 -2.74 -26.04 -11.40
N PRO A 40 -3.55 -27.12 -11.33
CA PRO A 40 -5.00 -27.00 -11.46
C PRO A 40 -5.59 -26.16 -10.32
N LEU A 41 -6.50 -25.24 -10.63
CA LEU A 41 -7.18 -24.38 -9.63
C LEU A 41 -8.02 -25.19 -8.63
N GLU A 42 -8.47 -26.39 -9.02
CA GLU A 42 -9.22 -27.31 -8.16
C GLU A 42 -8.31 -28.16 -7.24
N ALA A 43 -6.98 -28.07 -7.40
CA ALA A 43 -6.06 -28.80 -6.55
C ALA A 43 -6.14 -28.30 -5.10
N ALA A 44 -6.13 -29.24 -4.15
CA ALA A 44 -6.15 -28.91 -2.72
C ALA A 44 -4.89 -28.14 -2.29
N ASP A 45 -3.74 -28.44 -2.92
CA ASP A 45 -2.52 -27.64 -2.84
C ASP A 45 -1.71 -27.73 -4.16
N CYS A 46 -0.83 -26.75 -4.38
CA CYS A 46 0.08 -26.72 -5.54
C CYS A 46 1.50 -27.21 -5.20
N SER A 47 1.69 -27.91 -4.08
CA SER A 47 3.02 -28.26 -3.58
C SER A 47 3.80 -29.18 -4.55
N ALA A 48 3.09 -30.12 -5.20
CA ALA A 48 3.64 -31.00 -6.21
C ALA A 48 4.07 -30.27 -7.51
N TYR A 49 3.57 -29.05 -7.72
CA TYR A 49 3.87 -28.20 -8.88
C TYR A 49 4.88 -27.10 -8.53
N THR A 50 5.28 -26.99 -7.26
CA THR A 50 6.18 -25.94 -6.79
C THR A 50 7.62 -26.40 -6.81
N THR A 51 8.47 -25.62 -7.45
CA THR A 51 9.92 -25.75 -7.39
C THR A 51 10.51 -24.60 -6.60
N TYR A 52 11.42 -24.90 -5.69
CA TYR A 52 12.17 -23.90 -4.93
C TYR A 52 13.63 -23.97 -5.34
N SER A 53 14.26 -22.81 -5.54
CA SER A 53 15.69 -22.74 -5.80
C SER A 53 16.27 -21.43 -5.30
N ASP A 54 17.57 -21.47 -5.00
CA ASP A 54 18.34 -20.30 -4.63
C ASP A 54 19.04 -19.74 -5.85
N PHE A 55 19.17 -18.42 -5.94
CA PHE A 55 20.02 -17.81 -6.94
C PHE A 55 21.49 -18.07 -6.62
N SER A 56 22.29 -18.38 -7.64
CA SER A 56 23.75 -18.57 -7.49
C SER A 56 24.46 -17.30 -7.03
N SER A 57 23.88 -16.13 -7.31
CA SER A 57 24.28 -14.83 -6.81
C SER A 57 23.04 -13.96 -6.54
N PRO A 58 23.01 -13.16 -5.46
CA PRO A 58 21.88 -12.27 -5.20
C PRO A 58 21.59 -11.33 -6.37
N ILE A 59 20.33 -11.18 -6.75
CA ILE A 59 19.90 -10.26 -7.81
C ILE A 59 19.58 -8.92 -7.16
N THR A 60 20.46 -7.93 -7.34
CA THR A 60 20.29 -6.59 -6.76
C THR A 60 19.33 -5.73 -7.57
N LEU A 61 18.55 -4.89 -6.90
CA LEU A 61 17.65 -3.94 -7.56
C LEU A 61 17.50 -2.63 -6.79
N THR A 62 17.06 -1.61 -7.52
CA THR A 62 16.52 -0.36 -6.97
C THR A 62 15.11 -0.19 -7.53
N HIS A 63 14.15 0.08 -6.65
CA HIS A 63 12.76 0.29 -7.04
C HIS A 63 12.13 1.46 -6.29
N THR A 64 11.12 2.06 -6.89
CA THR A 64 10.43 3.23 -6.35
C THR A 64 8.94 2.98 -6.27
N PHE A 65 8.40 3.01 -5.05
CA PHE A 65 6.97 2.99 -4.80
C PHE A 65 6.46 4.43 -4.77
N THR A 66 5.39 4.72 -5.51
CA THR A 66 4.74 6.03 -5.48
C THR A 66 3.26 5.86 -5.13
N PHE A 67 2.80 6.63 -4.16
CA PHE A 67 1.40 6.63 -3.76
C PHE A 67 0.94 7.99 -3.27
N GLU A 68 -0.36 8.24 -3.36
CA GLU A 68 -0.98 9.49 -2.95
C GLU A 68 -1.78 9.29 -1.67
N TYR A 69 -1.63 10.18 -0.69
CA TYR A 69 -2.44 10.16 0.53
C TYR A 69 -3.09 11.53 0.76
N GLY A 70 -4.15 11.55 1.57
CA GLY A 70 -5.01 12.72 1.77
C GLY A 70 -6.46 12.41 1.36
N LEU A 71 -7.16 13.40 0.78
CA LEU A 71 -8.57 13.29 0.35
C LEU A 71 -8.82 12.35 -0.85
N SER A 72 -8.10 11.24 -0.97
CA SER A 72 -8.50 10.21 -1.92
C SER A 72 -9.83 9.60 -1.45
N PRO A 73 -10.84 9.46 -2.31
CA PRO A 73 -12.15 8.90 -1.94
C PRO A 73 -12.08 7.43 -1.44
N LYS A 74 -10.92 6.76 -1.57
CA LYS A 74 -10.64 5.42 -1.02
C LYS A 74 -9.59 5.42 0.11
N ALA A 75 -9.23 6.60 0.64
CA ALA A 75 -8.06 6.80 1.50
C ALA A 75 -8.08 6.07 2.86
N VAL A 76 -9.20 5.47 3.26
CA VAL A 76 -9.29 4.82 4.56
C VAL A 76 -10.27 3.64 4.54
N GLU A 77 -9.96 2.61 3.74
CA GLU A 77 -10.64 1.33 3.90
C GLU A 77 -10.07 0.60 5.12
N PHE A 78 -10.96 0.31 6.07
CA PHE A 78 -10.68 -0.56 7.20
C PHE A 78 -11.34 -1.89 6.97
N THR A 79 -10.56 -2.96 7.08
CA THR A 79 -11.10 -4.31 7.01
C THR A 79 -10.71 -5.05 8.28
N SER A 80 -11.72 -5.50 9.02
CA SER A 80 -11.53 -6.45 10.11
C SER A 80 -12.01 -7.83 9.69
N SER A 81 -11.23 -8.86 9.98
CA SER A 81 -11.63 -10.25 9.81
C SER A 81 -11.41 -11.05 11.08
N ARG A 82 -12.25 -12.08 11.23
CA ARG A 82 -12.23 -13.01 12.36
C ARG A 82 -12.26 -14.42 11.79
N SER A 83 -11.36 -15.28 12.25
CA SER A 83 -11.36 -16.69 11.90
C SER A 83 -11.01 -17.52 13.13
N THR A 84 -11.61 -18.70 13.25
CA THR A 84 -11.30 -19.66 14.31
C THR A 84 -10.61 -20.88 13.70
N THR A 85 -9.59 -21.41 14.36
CA THR A 85 -8.85 -22.59 13.91
C THR A 85 -8.56 -23.49 15.10
N LEU A 86 -8.68 -24.80 14.91
CA LEU A 86 -8.29 -25.78 15.91
C LEU A 86 -6.77 -25.98 15.87
N ASP A 87 -6.11 -25.86 17.02
CA ASP A 87 -4.69 -26.23 17.12
C ASP A 87 -4.57 -27.77 17.12
N PRO A 88 -3.90 -28.37 16.13
CA PRO A 88 -3.79 -29.82 16.02
C PRO A 88 -3.00 -30.46 17.17
N LEU A 89 -2.13 -29.70 17.84
CA LEU A 89 -1.29 -30.23 18.92
C LEU A 89 -2.02 -30.25 20.26
N THR A 90 -2.84 -29.23 20.52
CA THR A 90 -3.49 -29.05 21.83
C THR A 90 -4.99 -29.37 21.79
N GLY A 91 -5.60 -29.48 20.61
CA GLY A 91 -7.05 -29.59 20.44
C GLY A 91 -7.81 -28.35 20.91
N ARG A 92 -7.11 -27.25 21.23
CA ARG A 92 -7.71 -26.00 21.68
C ARG A 92 -8.01 -25.09 20.49
N GLU A 93 -9.11 -24.35 20.57
CA GLU A 93 -9.46 -23.38 19.54
C GLU A 93 -8.66 -22.08 19.69
N ARG A 94 -8.15 -21.58 18.56
CA ARG A 94 -7.52 -20.27 18.44
C ARG A 94 -8.40 -19.36 17.61
N GLU A 95 -8.62 -18.17 18.12
CA GLU A 95 -9.26 -17.08 17.41
C GLU A 95 -8.18 -16.15 16.84
N ARG A 96 -8.22 -15.94 15.52
CA ARG A 96 -7.40 -14.95 14.83
C ARG A 96 -8.27 -13.75 14.47
N LEU A 97 -7.89 -12.61 15.01
CA LEU A 97 -8.45 -11.30 14.74
C LEU A 97 -7.46 -10.54 13.87
N SER A 98 -7.89 -10.04 12.72
CA SER A 98 -7.03 -9.25 11.85
C SER A 98 -7.71 -7.92 11.53
N PHE A 99 -6.91 -6.87 11.50
CA PHE A 99 -7.32 -5.52 11.13
C PHE A 99 -6.34 -5.02 10.07
N ARG A 100 -6.85 -4.46 8.99
CA ARG A 100 -6.07 -3.82 7.92
C ARG A 100 -6.57 -2.41 7.72
N GLN A 101 -5.63 -1.48 7.65
CA GLN A 101 -5.86 -0.08 7.33
C GLN A 101 -5.07 0.25 6.06
N LEU A 102 -5.76 0.81 5.07
CA LEU A 102 -5.13 1.38 3.89
C LEU A 102 -4.94 2.89 4.10
N TYR A 103 -3.75 3.40 3.80
CA TYR A 103 -3.48 4.84 3.78
C TYR A 103 -3.65 5.45 2.39
N THR A 104 -3.60 4.58 1.39
CA THR A 104 -3.77 4.88 -0.02
C THR A 104 -4.18 3.61 -0.75
N SER A 105 -5.01 3.80 -1.77
CA SER A 105 -5.38 2.77 -2.74
C SER A 105 -5.66 3.51 -4.03
N THR A 106 -4.60 3.76 -4.80
CA THR A 106 -4.75 4.31 -6.14
C THR A 106 -4.89 3.15 -7.11
N SER A 107 -6.06 3.04 -7.74
CA SER A 107 -6.29 2.12 -8.85
C SER A 107 -6.38 2.95 -10.13
N ILE A 108 -5.37 2.86 -10.98
CA ILE A 108 -5.33 3.57 -12.25
C ILE A 108 -5.79 2.60 -13.34
N PRO A 109 -6.90 2.88 -14.05
CA PRO A 109 -7.31 2.09 -15.20
C PRO A 109 -6.26 2.20 -16.31
N GLY A 110 -5.89 1.07 -16.91
CA GLY A 110 -5.05 1.04 -18.10
C GLY A 110 -3.95 -0.03 -18.08
N LEU A 111 -3.61 -0.52 -19.27
CA LEU A 111 -2.64 -1.60 -19.54
C LEU A 111 -1.17 -1.17 -19.47
N SER A 112 -0.86 -0.09 -18.75
CA SER A 112 0.53 0.40 -18.68
C SER A 112 1.41 -0.57 -17.88
N THR A 113 1.97 -1.57 -18.54
CA THR A 113 2.87 -2.61 -17.99
C THR A 113 4.20 -2.04 -17.49
N SER A 114 4.52 -0.77 -17.80
CA SER A 114 5.73 -0.09 -17.37
C SER A 114 5.81 0.23 -15.87
N PHE A 115 4.76 -0.03 -15.08
CA PHE A 115 4.75 0.31 -13.66
C PHE A 115 5.34 -0.76 -12.74
N VAL A 116 5.44 -2.02 -13.18
CA VAL A 116 6.03 -3.09 -12.38
C VAL A 116 7.27 -3.61 -13.12
N PRO A 117 8.45 -3.69 -12.48
CA PRO A 117 9.66 -4.20 -13.11
C PRO A 117 9.41 -5.55 -13.77
N ALA A 118 10.12 -5.83 -14.87
CA ALA A 118 10.13 -7.18 -15.42
C ALA A 118 10.64 -8.14 -14.33
N ALA A 119 9.98 -9.29 -14.20
CA ALA A 119 10.43 -10.33 -13.29
C ALA A 119 11.87 -10.71 -13.63
N PRO A 120 12.76 -10.91 -12.64
CA PRO A 120 14.07 -11.50 -12.91
C PRO A 120 13.97 -12.98 -13.34
N THR A 121 12.77 -13.57 -13.29
CA THR A 121 12.52 -14.97 -13.58
C THR A 121 11.96 -15.19 -14.98
N SER A 122 12.36 -16.29 -15.61
CA SER A 122 11.99 -16.71 -16.97
C SER A 122 10.57 -17.27 -17.12
N VAL A 123 9.61 -16.89 -16.27
CA VAL A 123 8.23 -17.33 -16.49
C VAL A 123 7.69 -16.59 -17.69
N VAL A 124 7.66 -17.30 -18.81
CA VAL A 124 6.97 -16.87 -20.02
C VAL A 124 5.51 -16.75 -19.63
N ASN A 125 4.98 -15.53 -19.60
CA ASN A 125 3.55 -15.33 -19.46
C ASN A 125 2.87 -15.98 -20.67
N PRO A 126 2.10 -17.07 -20.51
CA PRO A 126 1.52 -17.79 -21.63
C PRO A 126 0.22 -17.11 -22.12
N ILE A 127 -0.22 -16.05 -21.46
CA ILE A 127 -1.51 -15.40 -21.71
C ILE A 127 -1.27 -14.05 -22.34
N GLU A 128 -1.82 -13.87 -23.54
CA GLU A 128 -1.88 -12.58 -24.22
C GLU A 128 -3.12 -11.81 -23.73
N ALA A 129 -2.96 -10.50 -23.56
CA ALA A 129 -4.07 -9.63 -23.19
C ALA A 129 -4.99 -9.43 -24.41
N ASP A 130 -6.27 -9.73 -24.23
CA ASP A 130 -7.33 -9.42 -25.18
C ASP A 130 -7.46 -7.89 -25.36
N PRO A 131 -7.82 -7.37 -26.55
CA PRO A 131 -8.20 -5.97 -26.72
C PRO A 131 -9.22 -5.43 -25.69
N ASP A 132 -10.12 -6.30 -25.20
CA ASP A 132 -11.15 -5.99 -24.20
C ASP A 132 -10.72 -6.31 -22.76
N ALA A 133 -9.44 -6.63 -22.54
CA ALA A 133 -8.91 -6.90 -21.21
C ALA A 133 -9.08 -5.68 -20.29
N THR A 134 -9.57 -5.95 -19.08
CA THR A 134 -9.58 -4.95 -18.00
C THR A 134 -8.21 -4.92 -17.33
N ALA A 135 -7.70 -3.73 -17.03
CA ALA A 135 -6.39 -3.58 -16.39
C ALA A 135 -6.38 -2.49 -15.34
N HIS A 136 -5.75 -2.79 -14.22
CA HIS A 136 -5.64 -1.93 -13.06
C HIS A 136 -4.22 -1.97 -12.51
N VAL A 137 -3.66 -0.79 -12.26
CA VAL A 137 -2.44 -0.63 -11.46
C VAL A 137 -2.84 -0.18 -10.07
N ASN A 138 -2.48 -0.98 -9.07
CA ASN A 138 -2.75 -0.74 -7.66
C ASN A 138 -1.46 -0.37 -6.95
N ASN A 139 -1.40 0.85 -6.40
CA ASN A 139 -0.40 1.22 -5.43
C ASN A 139 -1.07 1.36 -4.06
N ILE A 140 -0.57 0.59 -3.10
CA ILE A 140 -1.18 0.49 -1.78
C ILE A 140 -0.09 0.64 -0.73
N ALA A 141 -0.32 1.55 0.20
CA ALA A 141 0.40 1.65 1.46
C ALA A 141 -0.54 1.17 2.56
N TRP A 142 -0.13 0.15 3.29
CA TRP A 142 -1.00 -0.53 4.23
C TRP A 142 -0.31 -0.77 5.56
N ARG A 143 -1.16 -0.93 6.56
CA ARG A 143 -0.82 -1.43 7.87
C ARG A 143 -1.80 -2.52 8.26
N SER A 144 -1.33 -3.54 8.93
CA SER A 144 -2.18 -4.57 9.50
C SER A 144 -1.80 -4.87 10.93
N ARG A 145 -2.76 -5.27 11.75
CA ARG A 145 -2.53 -5.92 13.03
C ARG A 145 -3.24 -7.27 13.01
N SER A 146 -2.55 -8.31 13.46
CA SER A 146 -3.14 -9.64 13.63
C SER A 146 -2.86 -10.13 15.03
N VAL A 147 -3.92 -10.48 15.74
CA VAL A 147 -3.89 -11.03 17.09
C VAL A 147 -4.45 -12.44 17.04
N THR A 148 -3.68 -13.40 17.53
CA THR A 148 -4.13 -14.77 17.77
C THR A 148 -4.26 -14.95 19.26
N ARG A 149 -5.45 -15.33 19.72
CA ARG A 149 -5.73 -15.63 21.12
C ARG A 149 -6.43 -16.97 21.26
N TRP A 150 -6.33 -17.57 22.44
CA TRP A 150 -7.07 -18.77 22.76
C TRP A 150 -8.54 -18.44 23.01
N SER A 151 -9.45 -19.19 22.41
CA SER A 151 -10.90 -18.92 22.51
C SER A 151 -11.44 -19.13 23.94
N ASP A 152 -10.86 -20.06 24.68
CA ASP A 152 -11.27 -20.46 26.03
C ASP A 152 -10.77 -19.50 27.12
N THR A 153 -9.51 -19.06 27.05
CA THR A 153 -8.89 -18.21 28.09
C THR A 153 -8.79 -16.73 27.69
N GLY A 154 -8.92 -16.41 26.40
CA GLY A 154 -8.62 -15.09 25.86
C GLY A 154 -7.14 -14.71 25.87
N GLU A 155 -6.26 -15.62 26.32
CA GLU A 155 -4.81 -15.39 26.38
C GLU A 155 -4.24 -15.19 24.97
N ILE A 156 -3.43 -14.14 24.81
CA ILE A 156 -2.82 -13.79 23.53
C ILE A 156 -1.64 -14.72 23.25
N ALA A 157 -1.81 -15.58 22.25
CA ALA A 157 -0.76 -16.48 21.77
C ALA A 157 0.24 -15.75 20.86
N ASN A 158 -0.24 -14.82 20.05
CA ASN A 158 0.60 -14.04 19.13
C ASN A 158 -0.04 -12.69 18.80
N ALA A 159 0.78 -11.66 18.64
CA ALA A 159 0.36 -10.34 18.21
C ALA A 159 1.42 -9.77 17.25
N THR A 160 1.00 -9.51 16.02
CA THR A 160 1.87 -9.02 14.93
C THR A 160 1.29 -7.77 14.31
N GLU A 161 2.16 -6.79 14.05
CA GLU A 161 1.84 -5.58 13.33
C GLU A 161 2.66 -5.56 12.04
N GLY A 162 1.95 -5.54 10.92
CA GLY A 162 2.53 -5.49 9.59
C GLY A 162 2.47 -4.07 9.02
N PHE A 163 3.50 -3.68 8.31
CA PHE A 163 3.50 -2.49 7.46
C PHE A 163 4.04 -2.87 6.10
N GLY A 164 3.53 -2.22 5.05
CA GLY A 164 4.10 -2.45 3.74
C GLY A 164 3.63 -1.50 2.66
N LEU A 165 4.37 -1.58 1.57
CA LEU A 165 4.08 -0.97 0.29
C LEU A 165 3.83 -2.09 -0.70
N TYR A 166 2.88 -1.86 -1.58
CA TYR A 166 2.49 -2.79 -2.63
C TYR A 166 2.32 -2.00 -3.91
N SER A 167 2.91 -2.50 -4.98
CA SER A 167 2.63 -2.05 -6.34
C SER A 167 2.30 -3.28 -7.16
N GLY A 168 1.15 -3.28 -7.83
CA GLY A 168 0.74 -4.41 -8.65
C GLY A 168 -0.02 -3.97 -9.89
N ALA A 169 0.26 -4.63 -11.00
CA ALA A 169 -0.53 -4.55 -12.22
C ALA A 169 -1.35 -5.84 -12.33
N ILE A 170 -2.66 -5.69 -12.40
CA ILE A 170 -3.60 -6.80 -12.56
C ILE A 170 -4.34 -6.55 -13.86
N TRP A 171 -4.42 -7.57 -14.71
CA TRP A 171 -5.33 -7.54 -15.83
C TRP A 171 -6.07 -8.87 -15.98
N SER A 172 -7.28 -8.78 -16.51
CA SER A 172 -8.18 -9.92 -16.70
C SER A 172 -8.87 -9.81 -18.06
N ASN A 173 -8.83 -10.88 -18.83
CA ASN A 173 -9.57 -11.06 -20.06
C ASN A 173 -11.05 -11.38 -19.78
N PRO A 174 -11.96 -11.19 -20.76
CA PRO A 174 -13.37 -11.53 -20.62
C PRO A 174 -13.66 -13.01 -20.38
N ASP A 175 -12.77 -13.90 -20.85
CA ASP A 175 -12.87 -15.35 -20.64
C ASP A 175 -12.47 -15.79 -19.21
N GLY A 176 -12.10 -14.83 -18.37
CA GLY A 176 -11.67 -15.05 -16.99
C GLY A 176 -10.19 -15.37 -16.86
N SER A 177 -9.44 -15.54 -17.95
CA SER A 177 -7.98 -15.63 -17.89
C SER A 177 -7.36 -14.29 -17.52
N GLY A 178 -6.13 -14.29 -17.02
CA GLY A 178 -5.51 -13.06 -16.59
C GLY A 178 -4.20 -13.27 -15.87
N PHE A 179 -3.69 -12.16 -15.36
CA PHE A 179 -2.35 -12.09 -14.84
C PHE A 179 -2.22 -11.00 -13.79
N VAL A 180 -1.33 -11.25 -12.83
CA VAL A 180 -0.88 -10.29 -11.84
C VAL A 180 0.63 -10.23 -11.83
N ASN A 181 1.16 -9.02 -11.88
CA ASN A 181 2.55 -8.74 -11.55
C ASN A 181 2.56 -7.80 -10.36
N GLU A 182 3.18 -8.21 -9.27
CA GLU A 182 3.18 -7.45 -8.03
C GLU A 182 4.53 -7.48 -7.33
N MET A 183 4.84 -6.34 -6.71
CA MET A 183 5.97 -6.15 -5.83
C MET A 183 5.45 -5.72 -4.47
N ASN A 184 5.86 -6.44 -3.44
CA ASN A 184 5.50 -6.18 -2.06
C ASN A 184 6.78 -5.93 -1.25
N LEU A 185 6.78 -4.82 -0.53
CA LEU A 185 7.75 -4.51 0.49
C LEU A 185 7.02 -4.54 1.83
N GLY A 186 7.47 -5.35 2.77
CA GLY A 186 6.80 -5.39 4.07
C GLY A 186 7.67 -5.88 5.21
N LEU A 187 7.20 -5.60 6.42
CA LEU A 187 7.75 -6.14 7.65
C LEU A 187 6.61 -6.54 8.57
N ASN A 188 6.80 -7.65 9.29
CA ASN A 188 5.96 -8.03 10.41
C ASN A 188 6.75 -7.84 11.70
N LEU A 189 6.30 -6.92 12.55
CA LEU A 189 6.82 -6.67 13.88
C LEU A 189 5.94 -7.39 14.90
N ARG A 190 6.55 -7.87 15.99
CA ARG A 190 5.76 -8.24 17.17
C ARG A 190 5.37 -6.97 17.89
N PHE A 191 4.11 -6.84 18.30
CA PHE A 191 3.65 -5.72 19.12
C PHE A 191 3.10 -6.21 20.47
N PRO A 192 3.17 -5.39 21.55
CA PRO A 192 2.91 -5.86 22.90
C PRO A 192 1.47 -6.38 23.10
N ALA A 193 1.32 -7.39 23.97
CA ALA A 193 0.01 -7.94 24.32
C ALA A 193 -0.97 -6.87 24.87
N LEU A 194 -0.46 -5.87 25.60
CA LEU A 194 -1.27 -4.73 26.08
C LEU A 194 -1.90 -3.92 24.94
N ALA A 195 -1.22 -3.81 23.80
CA ALA A 195 -1.74 -3.11 22.63
C ALA A 195 -2.68 -4.00 21.79
N ALA A 196 -2.68 -5.32 22.02
CA ALA A 196 -3.50 -6.27 21.26
C ALA A 196 -5.00 -6.19 21.63
N SER A 197 -5.37 -5.65 22.80
CA SER A 197 -6.77 -5.35 23.10
C SER A 197 -7.36 -4.31 22.14
N ASP A 198 -6.51 -3.42 21.62
CA ASP A 198 -6.86 -2.32 20.72
C ASP A 198 -6.33 -2.56 19.29
N TYR A 199 -6.29 -3.83 18.87
CA TYR A 199 -5.70 -4.21 17.57
C TYR A 199 -6.38 -3.53 16.37
N ASN A 200 -7.66 -3.22 16.51
CA ASN A 200 -8.50 -2.60 15.47
C ASN A 200 -8.50 -1.07 15.52
N ARG A 201 -7.68 -0.46 16.39
CA ARG A 201 -7.58 0.99 16.48
C ARG A 201 -6.94 1.55 15.20
N PRO A 202 -7.63 2.47 14.49
CA PRO A 202 -7.02 3.24 13.41
C PRO A 202 -5.86 4.08 13.94
N GLU A 203 -4.77 4.12 13.18
CA GLU A 203 -3.63 5.00 13.48
C GLU A 203 -3.61 6.17 12.49
N SER A 204 -2.98 7.27 12.89
CA SER A 204 -2.81 8.42 12.00
C SER A 204 -1.88 8.10 10.83
N THR A 205 -1.98 8.89 9.77
CA THR A 205 -1.00 8.84 8.67
C THR A 205 0.41 9.21 9.14
N SER A 206 0.54 10.12 10.11
CA SER A 206 1.84 10.45 10.69
C SER A 206 2.50 9.24 11.35
N TYR A 207 1.73 8.44 12.09
CA TYR A 207 2.22 7.20 12.69
C TYR A 207 2.76 6.24 11.61
N PHE A 208 2.05 6.09 10.49
CA PHE A 208 2.52 5.25 9.39
C PHE A 208 3.85 5.72 8.82
N PHE A 209 4.02 7.02 8.57
CA PHE A 209 5.27 7.56 8.03
C PHE A 209 6.42 7.51 9.04
N GLU A 210 6.16 7.71 10.33
CA GLU A 210 7.16 7.52 11.38
C GLU A 210 7.65 6.06 11.39
N GLN A 211 6.72 5.10 11.31
CA GLN A 211 7.07 3.68 11.22
C GLN A 211 7.85 3.40 9.94
N LEU A 212 7.36 3.81 8.77
CA LEU A 212 8.02 3.58 7.49
C LEU A 212 9.43 4.19 7.44
N SER A 213 9.61 5.40 7.98
CA SER A 213 10.91 6.06 8.10
C SER A 213 11.85 5.28 9.03
N SER A 214 11.34 4.80 10.17
CA SER A 214 12.12 3.97 11.10
C SER A 214 12.64 2.69 10.43
N LEU A 215 11.87 2.11 9.48
CA LEU A 215 12.29 0.93 8.72
C LEU A 215 13.48 1.21 7.80
N GLY A 216 13.66 2.45 7.34
CA GLY A 216 14.84 2.85 6.58
C GLY A 216 16.15 2.76 7.37
N THR A 217 16.08 2.73 8.69
CA THR A 217 17.27 2.56 9.55
C THR A 217 17.71 1.11 9.69
N CYS A 218 16.85 0.13 9.32
CA CYS A 218 17.22 -1.27 9.37
C CYS A 218 17.74 -1.78 8.03
N ALA A 219 19.01 -2.15 8.00
CA ALA A 219 19.57 -2.95 6.92
C ALA A 219 18.91 -4.33 6.92
N ASP A 220 18.29 -4.71 5.79
CA ASP A 220 17.74 -6.05 5.52
C ASP A 220 16.56 -6.51 6.40
N CYS A 221 15.90 -5.62 7.14
CA CYS A 221 14.67 -6.01 7.85
C CYS A 221 13.50 -6.27 6.90
N LEU A 222 13.41 -5.50 5.81
CA LEU A 222 12.23 -5.54 4.95
C LEU A 222 12.26 -6.82 4.12
N SER A 223 11.16 -7.56 4.17
CA SER A 223 10.88 -8.61 3.21
C SER A 223 10.55 -7.95 1.89
N LEU A 224 11.27 -8.36 0.85
CA LEU A 224 10.97 -7.98 -0.51
C LEU A 224 10.47 -9.20 -1.26
N THR A 225 9.27 -9.10 -1.80
CA THR A 225 8.66 -10.15 -2.60
C THR A 225 8.28 -9.55 -3.94
N PHE A 226 8.63 -10.25 -5.00
CA PHE A 226 8.04 -10.01 -6.31
C PHE A 226 7.33 -11.27 -6.74
N ARG A 227 6.13 -11.12 -7.29
CA ARG A 227 5.27 -12.21 -7.70
C ARG A 227 4.67 -11.90 -9.05
N ASN A 228 4.79 -12.86 -9.95
CA ASN A 228 4.20 -12.89 -11.26
C ASN A 228 3.33 -14.13 -11.30
N ALA A 229 2.01 -13.98 -11.44
CA ALA A 229 1.11 -15.11 -11.50
C ALA A 229 0.12 -14.94 -12.64
N TYR A 230 -0.29 -16.06 -13.22
CA TYR A 230 -1.29 -16.12 -14.27
C TYR A 230 -2.34 -17.17 -13.92
N TRP A 231 -3.54 -16.99 -14.45
CA TRP A 231 -4.59 -17.98 -14.41
C TRP A 231 -5.22 -18.07 -15.80
N ARG A 232 -5.41 -19.28 -16.30
CA ARG A 232 -5.96 -19.55 -17.63
C ARG A 232 -7.44 -19.92 -17.53
N ALA A 233 -8.15 -19.72 -18.64
CA ALA A 233 -9.57 -20.08 -18.74
C ALA A 233 -9.82 -21.60 -18.62
N ASP A 234 -8.80 -22.42 -18.86
CA ASP A 234 -8.85 -23.88 -18.68
C ASP A 234 -8.77 -24.32 -17.20
N GLY A 235 -8.69 -23.38 -16.27
CA GLY A 235 -8.60 -23.65 -14.84
C GLY A 235 -7.18 -23.97 -14.35
N THR A 236 -6.14 -23.63 -15.11
CA THR A 236 -4.75 -23.76 -14.67
C THR A 236 -4.17 -22.46 -14.12
N TYR A 237 -3.26 -22.59 -13.16
CA TYR A 237 -2.58 -21.53 -12.45
C TYR A 237 -1.07 -21.69 -12.56
N GLY A 238 -0.36 -20.60 -12.75
CA GLY A 238 1.09 -20.57 -12.64
C GLY A 238 1.58 -19.32 -11.93
N GLU A 239 2.75 -19.43 -11.31
CA GLU A 239 3.35 -18.37 -10.52
C GLU A 239 4.87 -18.47 -10.56
N ALA A 240 5.55 -17.33 -10.66
CA ALA A 240 6.91 -17.17 -10.15
C ALA A 240 6.92 -16.13 -9.05
N GLN A 241 7.54 -16.50 -7.94
CA GLN A 241 7.81 -15.63 -6.82
C GLN A 241 9.31 -15.56 -6.61
N VAL A 242 9.83 -14.36 -6.40
CA VAL A 242 11.19 -14.17 -5.89
C VAL A 242 11.14 -13.47 -4.55
N LEU A 243 11.96 -13.96 -3.63
CA LEU A 243 12.00 -13.51 -2.25
C LEU A 243 13.38 -12.96 -1.93
N GLY A 244 13.40 -11.89 -1.17
CA GLY A 244 14.58 -11.11 -0.93
C GLY A 244 14.46 -10.22 0.29
N ARG A 245 15.49 -9.40 0.46
CA ARG A 245 15.56 -8.37 1.49
C ARG A 245 15.79 -7.02 0.87
N ALA A 246 15.28 -5.98 1.52
CA ALA A 246 15.45 -4.61 1.08
C ALA A 246 15.65 -3.64 2.25
N ARG A 247 16.07 -2.43 1.91
CA ARG A 247 16.07 -1.26 2.79
C ARG A 247 15.55 -0.04 2.04
N ILE A 248 14.96 0.90 2.78
CA ILE A 248 14.54 2.19 2.24
C ILE A 248 15.76 3.11 2.20
N ILE A 249 16.04 3.70 1.04
CA ILE A 249 17.16 4.65 0.84
C ILE A 249 16.69 6.09 0.70
N SER A 250 15.45 6.31 0.27
CA SER A 250 14.85 7.64 0.27
C SER A 250 13.34 7.55 0.46
N MET A 251 12.80 8.56 1.13
CA MET A 251 11.37 8.82 1.20
C MET A 251 11.20 10.32 0.99
N VAL A 252 10.50 10.69 -0.09
CA VAL A 252 10.27 12.07 -0.47
C VAL A 252 8.77 12.29 -0.53
N GLU A 253 8.31 13.27 0.24
CA GLU A 253 6.94 13.76 0.18
C GLU A 253 6.91 15.00 -0.70
N SER A 254 6.03 14.99 -1.70
CA SER A 254 5.72 16.13 -2.56
C SER A 254 4.26 16.49 -2.36
N ALA A 255 4.00 17.50 -1.53
CA ALA A 255 2.67 18.07 -1.38
C ALA A 255 2.35 18.91 -2.64
N SER A 256 1.22 18.61 -3.29
CA SER A 256 0.67 19.54 -4.26
C SER A 256 0.13 20.73 -3.46
N ALA A 257 0.84 21.85 -3.49
CA ALA A 257 0.33 23.10 -2.95
C ALA A 257 -0.83 23.56 -3.83
N VAL A 258 -2.01 22.96 -3.65
CA VAL A 258 -3.25 23.49 -4.19
C VAL A 258 -3.53 24.73 -3.35
N PRO A 259 -3.41 25.96 -3.92
CA PRO A 259 -3.73 27.16 -3.18
C PRO A 259 -5.16 27.05 -2.69
N GLU A 260 -5.39 27.32 -1.40
CA GLU A 260 -6.75 27.31 -0.87
C GLU A 260 -7.64 28.28 -1.69
N PRO A 261 -8.96 28.05 -1.78
CA PRO A 261 -9.86 29.01 -2.42
C PRO A 261 -9.71 30.44 -1.89
N SER A 262 -9.38 30.57 -0.61
CA SER A 262 -9.03 31.84 0.07
C SER A 262 -7.76 32.49 -0.51
N THR A 263 -6.77 31.68 -0.91
CA THR A 263 -5.52 32.13 -1.53
C THR A 263 -5.80 32.68 -2.93
N TYR A 264 -6.65 32.00 -3.70
CA TYR A 264 -7.12 32.53 -4.98
C TYR A 264 -7.94 33.82 -4.79
N ALA A 265 -8.81 33.87 -3.79
CA ALA A 265 -9.58 35.07 -3.48
C ALA A 265 -8.68 36.24 -3.08
N LEU A 266 -7.64 36.01 -2.28
CA LEU A 266 -6.68 37.03 -1.86
C LEU A 266 -5.82 37.47 -3.04
N MET A 267 -5.39 36.56 -3.89
CA MET A 267 -4.67 36.89 -5.13
C MET A 267 -5.53 37.74 -6.07
N LEU A 268 -6.79 37.35 -6.29
CA LEU A 268 -7.75 38.10 -7.10
C LEU A 268 -8.06 39.47 -6.48
N ALA A 269 -8.22 39.55 -5.16
CA ALA A 269 -8.40 40.81 -4.45
C ALA A 269 -7.18 41.72 -4.61
N GLY A 270 -5.96 41.18 -4.50
CA GLY A 270 -4.72 41.91 -4.75
C GLY A 270 -4.65 42.46 -6.18
N VAL A 271 -4.98 41.65 -7.18
CA VAL A 271 -5.04 42.07 -8.60
C VAL A 271 -6.10 43.16 -8.80
N ALA A 272 -7.28 43.02 -8.18
CA ALA A 272 -8.35 44.01 -8.28
C ALA A 272 -7.94 45.36 -7.66
N VAL A 273 -7.26 45.35 -6.52
CA VAL A 273 -6.75 46.57 -5.85
C VAL A 273 -5.70 47.27 -6.72
N ILE A 274 -4.77 46.51 -7.32
CA ILE A 274 -3.75 47.06 -8.21
C ILE A 274 -4.41 47.67 -9.47
N GLY A 275 -5.36 46.96 -10.08
CA GLY A 275 -6.10 47.46 -11.24
C GLY A 275 -6.87 48.74 -10.94
N PHE A 276 -7.50 48.81 -9.76
CA PHE A 276 -8.20 50.02 -9.30
C PHE A 276 -7.24 51.20 -9.09
N ALA A 277 -6.08 50.97 -8.44
CA ALA A 277 -5.07 52.00 -8.22
C ALA A 277 -4.47 52.51 -9.54
N ALA A 278 -4.21 51.63 -10.50
CA ALA A 278 -3.72 51.98 -11.83
C ALA A 278 -4.74 52.83 -12.62
N ARG A 279 -6.04 52.51 -12.51
CA ARG A 279 -7.11 53.30 -13.16
C ARG A 279 -7.15 54.74 -12.64
N ARG A 280 -6.98 54.97 -11.33
CA ARG A 280 -7.00 56.33 -10.75
C ARG A 280 -5.86 57.22 -11.24
N ARG A 281 -4.71 56.63 -11.63
CA ARG A 281 -3.55 57.39 -12.13
C ARG A 281 -3.69 57.91 -13.56
N LYS A 282 -4.64 57.39 -14.36
CA LYS A 282 -4.89 57.88 -15.73
C LYS A 282 -5.92 59.01 -15.82
N THR A 283 -6.62 59.30 -14.72
CA THR A 283 -7.66 60.34 -14.62
C THR A 283 -7.17 61.62 -13.92
N VAL A 284 -5.86 61.73 -13.68
CA VAL A 284 -5.16 62.96 -13.28
C VAL A 284 -4.20 63.30 -14.40
#